data_AF-A0A6C0KCY4-F1
#
_entry.id   AF-A0A6C0KCY4-F1
#
_cell.length_a   1.000
_cell.length_b   1.000
_cell.length_c   1.000
_cell.angle_alpha   90.00
_cell.angle_beta   90.00
_cell.angle_gamma   90.00
#
_symmetry.space_group_name_H-M   'P 1'
#
loop_
_entity.id
_entity.type
_entity.pdbx_description
1 polymer ?
#
loop_
_entity_poly.entity_id
_entity_poly.type
_entity_poly.pdbx_seq_one_letter_code
_entity_poly.pdbx_strand_id
1 'polypeptide(L)'
;MAVVFKKGDVSIKKIKEGTYKIDYEEGDYKHYWEFVKELIGEKNGNFEAKSVVSLKELLNEKQKTLSYHHLSHFFKQVGNQYVNLEKDGYGKVFVKLDDIIVIHINENKRDSKFLCLGLEDTYKIEKTDIKINFPYKKSRNSTFFSPELKNGKTFPLKIKKTSCIFSLAALISSCVKPGYELENKIEHLTSLNETKLYYGLLRCLEEDPYNRYYLWI
;
A
#
# COMPACT_ATOMS: atom_id res chain seq x y z
N MET A 1 27.45 4.36 2.15
CA MET A 1 26.08 3.86 2.33
C MET A 1 25.37 3.93 1.00
N ALA A 2 24.77 2.85 0.52
CA ALA A 2 24.03 2.86 -0.74
C ALA A 2 22.56 3.17 -0.48
N VAL A 3 21.97 4.12 -1.21
CA VAL A 3 20.53 4.41 -1.13
C VAL A 3 19.80 3.30 -1.86
N VAL A 4 18.91 2.60 -1.15
CA VAL A 4 18.07 1.52 -1.69
C VAL A 4 16.70 2.03 -2.09
N PHE A 5 16.19 3.02 -1.35
CA PHE A 5 14.93 3.68 -1.63
C PHE A 5 15.02 5.15 -1.22
N LYS A 6 14.41 6.03 -2.01
CA LYS A 6 14.21 7.43 -1.66
C LYS A 6 12.93 7.94 -2.32
N LYS A 7 12.05 8.52 -1.51
CA LYS A 7 10.79 9.09 -1.97
C LYS A 7 10.30 10.14 -0.98
N GLY A 8 10.11 11.37 -1.45
CA GLY A 8 9.89 12.53 -0.58
C GLY A 8 10.95 12.59 0.53
N ASP A 9 10.47 12.70 1.76
CA ASP A 9 11.29 12.83 2.97
C ASP A 9 11.70 11.48 3.58
N VAL A 10 11.38 10.37 2.91
CA VAL A 10 11.71 9.02 3.37
C VAL A 10 12.84 8.44 2.52
N SER A 11 13.83 7.84 3.17
CA SER A 11 14.86 7.07 2.49
C SER A 11 15.28 5.84 3.29
N ILE A 12 15.63 4.77 2.57
CA ILE A 12 16.27 3.58 3.14
C ILE A 12 17.67 3.45 2.55
N LYS A 13 18.66 3.28 3.42
CA LYS A 13 20.06 3.14 3.05
C LYS A 13 20.63 1.83 3.58
N LYS A 14 21.38 1.11 2.76
CA LYS A 14 22.18 -0.03 3.20
C LYS A 14 23.46 0.48 3.87
N ILE A 15 23.62 0.18 5.15
CA ILE A 15 24.83 0.54 5.92
C ILE A 15 25.91 -0.51 5.63
N LYS A 16 25.57 -1.77 5.86
CA LYS A 16 26.41 -2.95 5.66
C LYS A 16 25.52 -4.16 5.35
N GLU A 17 26.11 -5.31 5.10
CA GLU A 17 25.35 -6.55 4.91
C GLU A 17 24.48 -6.84 6.13
N GLY A 18 23.20 -7.17 5.90
CA GLY A 18 22.25 -7.43 6.99
C GLY A 18 21.66 -6.20 7.70
N THR A 19 22.20 -4.98 7.50
CA THR A 19 21.80 -3.79 8.27
C THR A 19 21.44 -2.60 7.39
N TYR A 20 20.24 -2.06 7.63
CA TYR A 20 19.67 -0.94 6.90
C TYR A 20 19.31 0.19 7.87
N LYS A 21 19.33 1.41 7.35
CA LYS A 21 18.85 2.61 8.05
C LYS A 21 17.63 3.14 7.33
N ILE A 22 16.59 3.50 8.08
CA ILE A 22 15.47 4.31 7.59
C ILE A 22 15.61 5.73 8.13
N ASP A 23 15.60 6.70 7.23
CA ASP A 23 15.54 8.12 7.55
C ASP A 23 14.15 8.62 7.09
N TYR A 24 13.41 9.31 7.96
CA TYR A 24 12.09 9.87 7.67
C TYR A 24 11.84 11.11 8.52
N GLU A 25 10.94 11.98 8.05
CA GLU A 25 10.37 13.05 8.85
C GLU A 25 9.04 12.58 9.45
N GLU A 26 8.93 12.58 10.78
CA GLU A 26 7.74 12.08 11.47
C GLU A 26 6.51 12.94 11.14
N GLY A 27 6.68 14.28 11.11
CA GLY A 27 5.63 15.24 10.79
C GLY A 27 4.37 15.01 11.62
N ASP A 28 3.21 15.03 10.95
CA ASP A 28 1.91 14.74 11.58
C ASP A 28 1.56 13.24 11.59
N TYR A 29 2.45 12.36 11.14
CA TYR A 29 2.16 10.93 10.87
C TYR A 29 2.61 10.01 12.00
N LYS A 30 2.33 10.40 13.25
CA LYS A 30 2.86 9.73 14.45
C LYS A 30 2.46 8.26 14.53
N HIS A 31 1.17 7.94 14.49
CA HIS A 31 0.70 6.57 14.64
C HIS A 31 1.17 5.70 13.47
N TYR A 32 1.21 6.26 12.26
CA TYR A 32 1.75 5.60 11.08
C TYR A 32 3.22 5.19 11.30
N TRP A 33 4.08 6.13 11.72
CA TRP A 33 5.50 5.84 11.90
C TRP A 33 5.78 4.93 13.10
N GLU A 34 5.03 5.04 14.19
CA GLU A 34 5.10 4.09 15.30
C GLU A 34 4.83 2.65 14.83
N PHE A 35 3.78 2.44 14.02
CA PHE A 35 3.50 1.13 13.45
C PHE A 35 4.60 0.65 12.49
N VAL A 36 5.13 1.52 11.64
CA VAL A 36 6.22 1.16 10.71
C VAL A 36 7.48 0.72 11.48
N LYS A 37 7.85 1.46 12.55
CA LYS A 37 8.97 1.13 13.43
C LYS A 37 8.81 -0.25 14.08
N GLU A 38 7.65 -0.50 14.69
CA GLU A 38 7.32 -1.79 15.30
C GLU A 38 7.38 -2.91 14.26
N LEU A 39 6.74 -2.69 13.10
CA LEU A 39 6.67 -3.69 12.03
C LEU A 39 8.07 -4.12 11.60
N ILE A 40 9.02 -3.19 11.39
CA ILE A 40 10.37 -3.55 10.96
C ILE A 40 11.31 -3.94 12.10
N GLY A 41 10.93 -3.72 13.35
CA GLY A 41 11.81 -3.92 14.51
C GLY A 41 12.93 -2.87 14.57
N GLU A 42 12.59 -1.64 14.22
CA GLU A 42 13.51 -0.49 14.18
C GLU A 42 14.09 -0.18 15.56
N LYS A 43 15.41 0.07 15.63
CA LYS A 43 16.10 0.60 16.81
C LYS A 43 17.10 1.69 16.39
N ASN A 44 16.89 2.93 16.87
CA ASN A 44 17.71 4.12 16.59
C ASN A 44 17.94 4.40 15.09
N GLY A 45 16.88 4.35 14.28
CA GLY A 45 16.84 4.47 12.83
C GLY A 45 17.26 3.21 12.07
N ASN A 46 17.71 2.15 12.73
CA ASN A 46 18.29 0.97 12.07
C ASN A 46 17.41 -0.28 12.20
N PHE A 47 17.45 -1.15 11.21
CA PHE A 47 16.78 -2.45 11.25
C PHE A 47 17.59 -3.52 10.51
N GLU A 48 17.30 -4.78 10.84
CA GLU A 48 17.94 -5.94 10.22
C GLU A 48 17.06 -6.53 9.12
N ALA A 49 17.69 -6.86 7.99
CA ALA A 49 17.04 -7.53 6.87
C ALA A 49 18.09 -8.25 6.01
N LYS A 50 17.69 -9.31 5.31
CA LYS A 50 18.52 -9.92 4.26
C LYS A 50 18.60 -9.01 3.05
N SER A 51 17.46 -8.51 2.58
CA SER A 51 17.41 -7.55 1.48
C SER A 51 16.19 -6.65 1.57
N VAL A 52 16.31 -5.49 0.92
CA VAL A 52 15.23 -4.52 0.77
C VAL A 52 15.10 -4.25 -0.73
N VAL A 53 13.90 -4.45 -1.26
CA VAL A 53 13.60 -4.35 -2.70
C VAL A 53 12.27 -3.62 -2.90
N SER A 54 12.04 -3.09 -4.10
CA SER A 54 10.71 -2.59 -4.44
C SER A 54 9.73 -3.74 -4.67
N LEU A 55 8.42 -3.48 -4.52
CA LEU A 55 7.40 -4.46 -4.91
C LEU A 55 7.52 -4.84 -6.39
N LYS A 56 7.89 -3.88 -7.25
CA LYS A 56 8.10 -4.12 -8.69
C LYS A 56 9.22 -5.13 -8.94
N GLU A 57 10.33 -5.03 -8.20
CA GLU A 57 11.43 -6.00 -8.26
C GLU A 57 10.98 -7.39 -7.79
N LEU A 58 10.27 -7.47 -6.65
CA LEU A 58 9.73 -8.75 -6.16
C LEU A 58 8.81 -9.40 -7.19
N LEU A 59 7.90 -8.63 -7.80
CA LEU A 59 7.00 -9.13 -8.84
C LEU A 59 7.79 -9.62 -10.07
N ASN A 60 8.87 -8.94 -10.46
CA ASN A 60 9.72 -9.41 -11.57
C ASN A 60 10.35 -10.76 -11.25
N GLU A 61 10.88 -10.95 -10.04
CA GLU A 61 11.46 -12.22 -9.60
C GLU A 61 10.44 -13.36 -9.54
N LYS A 62 9.18 -13.04 -9.21
CA LYS A 62 8.09 -14.00 -9.00
C LYS A 62 7.18 -14.16 -10.22
N GLN A 63 7.66 -13.83 -11.42
CA GLN A 63 6.87 -13.97 -12.67
C GLN A 63 5.52 -13.22 -12.63
N LYS A 64 5.53 -12.02 -12.05
CA LYS A 64 4.42 -11.07 -11.94
C LYS A 64 3.27 -11.48 -11.01
N THR A 65 3.47 -12.48 -10.15
CA THR A 65 2.45 -12.90 -9.17
C THR A 65 3.04 -13.03 -7.77
N LEU A 66 2.19 -12.94 -6.75
CA LEU A 66 2.57 -13.17 -5.36
C LEU A 66 1.85 -14.40 -4.81
N SER A 67 2.50 -15.11 -3.89
CA SER A 67 1.86 -16.21 -3.18
C SER A 67 0.75 -15.72 -2.26
N TYR A 68 -0.19 -16.60 -1.89
CA TYR A 68 -1.23 -16.28 -0.89
C TYR A 68 -0.66 -15.71 0.41
N HIS A 69 0.48 -16.26 0.87
CA HIS A 69 1.15 -15.81 2.09
C HIS A 69 1.66 -14.37 1.96
N HIS A 70 2.30 -14.05 0.83
CA HIS A 70 2.75 -12.69 0.52
C HIS A 70 1.56 -11.72 0.42
N LEU A 71 0.51 -12.09 -0.31
CA LEU A 71 -0.68 -11.26 -0.49
C LEU A 71 -1.38 -11.00 0.86
N SER A 72 -1.49 -12.01 1.71
CA SER A 72 -2.07 -11.89 3.05
C SER A 72 -1.25 -10.97 3.96
N HIS A 73 0.07 -11.11 3.93
CA HIS A 73 0.97 -10.21 4.66
C HIS A 73 0.86 -8.78 4.14
N PHE A 74 0.84 -8.61 2.82
CA PHE A 74 0.70 -7.31 2.19
C PHE A 74 -0.61 -6.63 2.58
N PHE A 75 -1.75 -7.31 2.43
CA PHE A 75 -3.07 -6.81 2.82
C PHE A 75 -3.10 -6.39 4.28
N LYS A 76 -2.62 -7.23 5.20
CA LYS A 76 -2.63 -6.94 6.63
C LYS A 76 -1.69 -5.79 7.01
N GLN A 77 -0.45 -5.83 6.55
CA GLN A 77 0.60 -4.90 7.00
C GLN A 77 0.40 -3.51 6.40
N VAL A 78 0.06 -3.42 5.11
CA VAL A 78 -0.19 -2.11 4.48
C VAL A 78 -1.60 -1.62 4.79
N GLY A 79 -2.58 -2.52 4.93
CA GLY A 79 -3.89 -2.13 5.45
C GLY A 79 -3.81 -1.54 6.86
N ASN A 80 -3.01 -2.12 7.75
CA ASN A 80 -2.78 -1.55 9.08
C ASN A 80 -1.99 -0.23 9.04
N GLN A 81 -1.08 -0.04 8.08
CA GLN A 81 -0.48 1.28 7.84
C GLN A 81 -1.54 2.32 7.48
N TYR A 82 -2.52 1.97 6.63
CA TYR A 82 -3.63 2.88 6.27
C TYR A 82 -4.51 3.19 7.47
N VAL A 83 -4.81 2.19 8.32
CA VAL A 83 -5.57 2.40 9.57
C VAL A 83 -4.84 3.37 10.50
N ASN A 84 -3.52 3.24 10.64
CA ASN A 84 -2.76 4.16 11.50
C ASN A 84 -2.61 5.56 10.88
N LEU A 85 -2.46 5.65 9.56
CA LEU A 85 -2.50 6.93 8.85
C LEU A 85 -3.86 7.64 9.04
N GLU A 86 -4.96 6.88 9.05
CA GLU A 86 -6.29 7.41 9.32
C GLU A 86 -6.43 7.94 10.75
N LYS A 87 -5.80 7.29 11.75
CA LYS A 87 -5.73 7.81 13.13
C LYS A 87 -4.99 9.14 13.21
N ASP A 88 -4.00 9.35 12.34
CA ASP A 88 -3.30 10.63 12.19
C ASP A 88 -4.16 11.67 11.43
N GLY A 89 -5.35 11.30 10.96
CA GLY A 89 -6.25 12.19 10.23
C GLY A 89 -5.93 12.34 8.74
N TYR A 90 -5.16 11.42 8.17
CA TYR A 90 -4.73 11.44 6.78
C TYR A 90 -5.14 10.18 6.03
N GLY A 91 -5.26 10.29 4.70
CA GLY A 91 -5.59 9.17 3.83
C GLY A 91 -4.78 9.22 2.53
N LYS A 92 -4.28 8.07 2.09
CA LYS A 92 -3.61 7.92 0.80
C LYS A 92 -4.61 7.46 -0.25
N VAL A 93 -5.10 8.40 -1.04
CA VAL A 93 -6.23 8.20 -1.97
C VAL A 93 -5.85 7.37 -3.20
N PHE A 94 -4.57 7.31 -3.56
CA PHE A 94 -4.07 6.37 -4.55
C PHE A 94 -2.67 5.86 -4.21
N VAL A 95 -2.42 4.60 -4.55
CA VAL A 95 -1.14 3.92 -4.34
C VAL A 95 -0.56 3.42 -5.64
N LYS A 96 0.78 3.44 -5.73
CA LYS A 96 1.57 2.95 -6.86
C LYS A 96 2.43 1.78 -6.41
N LEU A 97 2.84 0.92 -7.33
CA LEU A 97 3.80 -0.15 -7.03
C LEU A 97 5.11 0.39 -6.43
N ASP A 98 5.55 1.55 -6.93
CA ASP A 98 6.78 2.23 -6.46
C ASP A 98 6.62 2.90 -5.09
N ASP A 99 5.41 2.90 -4.51
CA ASP A 99 5.20 3.32 -3.11
C ASP A 99 5.52 2.19 -2.13
N ILE A 100 5.62 0.94 -2.62
CA ILE A 100 5.69 -0.25 -1.79
C ILE A 100 7.11 -0.82 -1.78
N ILE A 101 7.67 -0.91 -0.57
CA ILE A 101 8.93 -1.57 -0.29
C ILE A 101 8.68 -2.91 0.38
N VAL A 102 9.49 -3.89 0.00
CA VAL A 102 9.49 -5.24 0.57
C VAL A 102 10.81 -5.47 1.29
N ILE A 103 10.71 -5.86 2.56
CA ILE A 103 11.84 -6.20 3.41
C ILE A 103 11.85 -7.71 3.59
N HIS A 104 12.88 -8.37 3.06
CA HIS A 104 13.10 -9.79 3.22
C HIS A 104 13.85 -10.07 4.51
N ILE A 105 13.19 -10.78 5.44
CA ILE A 105 13.76 -11.13 6.75
C ILE A 105 14.58 -12.42 6.69
N ASN A 106 14.21 -13.34 5.79
CA ASN A 106 14.83 -14.65 5.61
C ASN A 106 15.14 -14.93 4.15
N GLU A 107 15.99 -15.93 3.90
CA GLU A 107 16.46 -16.28 2.55
C GLU A 107 15.34 -16.82 1.66
N ASN A 108 14.36 -17.52 2.24
CA ASN A 108 13.21 -18.02 1.50
C ASN A 108 12.21 -16.90 1.10
N LYS A 109 12.43 -15.66 1.57
CA LYS A 109 11.60 -14.47 1.31
C LYS A 109 10.13 -14.64 1.70
N ARG A 110 9.75 -15.69 2.44
CA ARG A 110 8.36 -16.02 2.74
C ARG A 110 7.77 -14.98 3.68
N ASP A 111 8.48 -14.67 4.77
CA ASP A 111 8.01 -13.77 5.83
C ASP A 111 8.43 -12.32 5.58
N SER A 112 8.25 -11.89 4.34
CA SER A 112 8.55 -10.53 3.93
C SER A 112 7.62 -9.53 4.62
N LYS A 113 8.16 -8.36 4.92
CA LYS A 113 7.40 -7.22 5.43
C LYS A 113 7.15 -6.22 4.30
N PHE A 114 5.94 -5.69 4.21
CA PHE A 114 5.52 -4.74 3.20
C PHE A 114 5.30 -3.36 3.82
N LEU A 115 5.94 -2.34 3.27
CA LEU A 115 5.82 -0.95 3.71
C LEU A 115 5.33 -0.07 2.57
N CYS A 116 4.41 0.84 2.86
CA CYS A 116 3.94 1.86 1.92
C CYS A 116 4.50 3.22 2.31
N LEU A 117 5.69 3.58 1.80
CA LEU A 117 6.49 4.72 2.29
C LEU A 117 6.26 6.04 1.52
N GLY A 118 5.55 6.01 0.39
CA GLY A 118 5.24 7.22 -0.40
C GLY A 118 4.10 8.05 0.19
N LEU A 119 4.39 8.97 1.12
CA LEU A 119 3.38 9.82 1.78
C LEU A 119 3.07 11.15 1.06
N GLU A 120 3.78 11.48 -0.02
CA GLU A 120 3.59 12.70 -0.83
C GLU A 120 2.17 12.89 -1.41
N ASP A 121 1.44 11.79 -1.60
CA ASP A 121 0.07 11.76 -2.14
C ASP A 121 -0.97 11.52 -1.03
N THR A 122 -0.72 12.01 0.19
CA THR A 122 -1.65 11.92 1.32
C THR A 122 -2.49 13.20 1.45
N TYR A 123 -3.73 13.01 1.89
CA TYR A 123 -4.71 14.08 1.99
C TYR A 123 -5.34 14.06 3.38
N LYS A 124 -5.64 15.24 3.92
CA LYS A 124 -6.34 15.37 5.19
C LYS A 124 -7.76 14.82 5.08
N ILE A 125 -8.18 14.06 6.09
CA ILE A 125 -9.53 13.56 6.24
C ILE A 125 -10.34 14.56 7.07
N GLU A 126 -11.43 15.05 6.48
CA GLU A 126 -12.40 15.92 7.14
C GLU A 126 -13.65 15.09 7.46
N LYS A 127 -13.79 14.68 8.73
CA LYS A 127 -14.83 13.75 9.22
C LYS A 127 -14.74 12.37 8.55
N THR A 128 -15.37 12.21 7.38
CA THR A 128 -15.38 10.95 6.60
C THR A 128 -14.98 11.17 5.14
N ASP A 129 -14.69 12.42 4.79
CA ASP A 129 -14.49 12.86 3.43
C ASP A 129 -13.06 13.36 3.24
N ILE A 130 -12.57 13.26 2.02
CA ILE A 130 -11.31 13.81 1.56
C ILE A 130 -11.63 14.77 0.42
N LYS A 131 -11.09 16.00 0.51
CA LYS A 131 -11.25 17.02 -0.50
C LYS A 131 -9.98 17.13 -1.33
N ILE A 132 -10.09 16.78 -2.61
CA ILE A 132 -9.00 16.90 -3.58
C ILE A 132 -9.23 18.20 -4.34
N ASN A 133 -8.34 19.18 -4.14
CA ASN A 133 -8.50 20.52 -4.70
C ASN A 133 -7.88 20.68 -6.09
N PHE A 134 -6.91 19.82 -6.43
CA PHE A 134 -6.12 19.95 -7.65
C PHE A 134 -6.19 18.70 -8.51
N PRO A 135 -6.07 18.84 -9.84
CA PRO A 135 -5.95 17.70 -10.74
C PRO A 135 -4.78 16.80 -10.33
N TYR A 136 -5.06 15.51 -10.20
CA TYR A 136 -4.03 14.48 -10.08
C TYR A 136 -3.72 13.92 -11.47
N LYS A 137 -2.46 13.52 -11.68
CA LYS A 137 -2.06 12.87 -12.93
C LYS A 137 -2.75 11.50 -13.02
N LYS A 138 -3.80 11.42 -13.85
CA LYS A 138 -4.29 10.15 -14.38
C LYS A 138 -3.21 9.62 -15.34
N SER A 139 -2.23 8.91 -14.81
CA SER A 139 -1.28 8.19 -15.66
C SER A 139 -2.07 7.16 -16.46
N ARG A 140 -1.72 6.89 -17.72
CA ARG A 140 -2.28 5.72 -18.44
C ARG A 140 -2.05 4.40 -17.66
N ASN A 141 -1.11 4.40 -16.71
CA ASN A 141 -0.78 3.31 -15.80
C ASN A 141 -1.27 3.55 -14.36
N SER A 142 -2.18 4.49 -14.10
CA SER A 142 -2.81 4.68 -12.78
C SER A 142 -3.94 3.66 -12.60
N THR A 143 -3.56 2.39 -12.51
CA THR A 143 -4.43 1.22 -12.61
C THR A 143 -5.32 0.99 -11.38
N PHE A 144 -5.08 1.72 -10.29
CA PHE A 144 -5.65 1.42 -8.98
C PHE A 144 -6.51 2.56 -8.42
N PHE A 145 -7.15 3.36 -9.28
CA PHE A 145 -8.10 4.37 -8.83
C PHE A 145 -9.44 3.75 -8.46
N SER A 146 -10.06 4.32 -7.43
CA SER A 146 -11.46 4.04 -7.12
C SER A 146 -12.41 4.61 -8.18
N PRO A 147 -13.65 4.09 -8.29
CA PRO A 147 -14.64 4.54 -9.28
C PRO A 147 -14.85 6.05 -9.23
N GLU A 148 -14.98 6.62 -8.04
CA GLU A 148 -15.15 8.06 -7.83
C GLU A 148 -13.92 8.89 -8.26
N LEU A 149 -12.70 8.36 -8.11
CA LEU A 149 -11.48 9.00 -8.64
C LEU A 149 -11.36 8.83 -10.16
N LYS A 150 -11.82 7.71 -10.72
CA LYS A 150 -11.83 7.50 -12.18
C LYS A 150 -12.83 8.45 -12.85
N ASN A 151 -14.02 8.59 -12.26
CA ASN A 151 -15.15 9.33 -12.80
C ASN A 151 -15.18 10.82 -12.43
N GLY A 152 -14.36 11.26 -11.46
CA GLY A 152 -14.19 12.67 -11.13
C GLY A 152 -13.72 13.49 -12.35
N LYS A 153 -14.53 14.49 -12.73
CA LYS A 153 -14.29 15.42 -13.85
C LYS A 153 -14.07 16.87 -13.43
N THR A 154 -14.47 17.23 -12.22
CA THR A 154 -14.47 18.62 -11.72
C THR A 154 -13.79 18.69 -10.36
N PHE A 155 -13.13 19.82 -10.08
CA PHE A 155 -12.46 20.09 -8.81
C PHE A 155 -13.11 21.31 -8.13
N PRO A 156 -13.20 21.34 -6.78
CA PRO A 156 -12.72 20.32 -5.85
C PRO A 156 -13.55 19.03 -5.91
N LEU A 157 -12.87 17.89 -5.91
CA LEU A 157 -13.49 16.58 -5.86
C LEU A 157 -13.60 16.14 -4.41
N LYS A 158 -14.79 15.71 -4.00
CA LYS A 158 -15.05 15.21 -2.65
C LYS A 158 -15.28 13.70 -2.72
N ILE A 159 -14.43 12.94 -2.05
CA ILE A 159 -14.50 11.47 -2.00
C ILE A 159 -14.53 10.99 -0.55
N LYS A 160 -14.91 9.73 -0.33
CA LYS A 160 -14.89 9.13 1.01
C LYS A 160 -13.48 8.69 1.38
N LYS A 161 -13.14 8.67 2.67
CA LYS A 161 -11.87 8.08 3.12
C LYS A 161 -11.72 6.60 2.74
N THR A 162 -12.84 5.89 2.57
CA THR A 162 -12.90 4.50 2.11
C THR A 162 -12.43 4.32 0.65
N SER A 163 -12.23 5.40 -0.11
CA SER A 163 -11.55 5.38 -1.40
C SER A 163 -10.09 4.93 -1.29
N CYS A 164 -9.43 5.22 -0.15
CA CYS A 164 -8.03 4.84 0.09
C CYS A 164 -7.86 3.32 0.09
N ILE A 165 -8.73 2.60 0.81
CA ILE A 165 -8.66 1.13 0.92
C ILE A 165 -9.02 0.43 -0.40
N PHE A 166 -9.86 1.05 -1.25
CA PHE A 166 -10.12 0.53 -2.59
C PHE A 166 -8.84 0.52 -3.43
N SER A 167 -8.09 1.62 -3.43
CA SER A 167 -6.85 1.72 -4.20
C SER A 167 -5.82 0.68 -3.77
N LEU A 168 -5.67 0.48 -2.45
CA LEU A 168 -4.84 -0.59 -1.90
C LEU A 168 -5.31 -1.98 -2.36
N ALA A 169 -6.60 -2.27 -2.27
CA ALA A 169 -7.15 -3.57 -2.65
C ALA A 169 -7.00 -3.84 -4.15
N ALA A 170 -7.17 -2.82 -5.00
CA ALA A 170 -6.95 -2.93 -6.44
C ALA A 170 -5.47 -3.24 -6.77
N LEU A 171 -4.53 -2.59 -6.08
CA LEU A 171 -3.10 -2.90 -6.23
C LEU A 171 -2.79 -4.33 -5.79
N ILE A 172 -3.26 -4.77 -4.63
CA ILE A 172 -3.04 -6.14 -4.14
C ILE A 172 -3.66 -7.15 -5.10
N SER A 173 -4.86 -6.88 -5.61
CA SER A 173 -5.53 -7.73 -6.59
C SER A 173 -4.68 -7.89 -7.85
N SER A 174 -4.02 -6.82 -8.30
CA SER A 174 -3.14 -6.88 -9.46
C SER A 174 -1.88 -7.74 -9.28
N CYS A 175 -1.57 -8.10 -8.04
CA CYS A 175 -0.47 -9.00 -7.72
C CYS A 175 -0.90 -10.48 -7.69
N VAL A 176 -2.19 -10.79 -7.89
CA VAL A 176 -2.72 -12.17 -7.85
C VAL A 176 -2.39 -12.90 -9.15
N LYS A 177 -2.68 -12.29 -10.30
CA LYS A 177 -2.29 -12.80 -11.62
C LYS A 177 -1.97 -11.63 -12.57
N PRO A 178 -1.25 -11.86 -13.69
CA PRO A 178 -1.01 -10.80 -14.66
C PRO A 178 -2.31 -10.34 -15.34
N GLY A 179 -2.31 -9.14 -15.92
CA GLY A 179 -3.46 -8.64 -16.70
C GLY A 179 -4.65 -8.18 -15.85
N TYR A 180 -4.40 -7.55 -14.71
CA TYR A 180 -5.46 -7.00 -13.88
C TYR A 180 -6.19 -5.85 -14.57
N GLU A 181 -7.50 -5.98 -14.63
CA GLU A 181 -8.43 -4.96 -15.07
C GLU A 181 -9.52 -4.82 -14.01
N LEU A 182 -9.91 -3.58 -13.70
CA LEU A 182 -10.84 -3.32 -12.61
C LEU A 182 -12.23 -3.89 -12.93
N GLU A 183 -12.62 -3.82 -14.19
CA GLU A 183 -13.87 -4.34 -14.74
C GLU A 183 -14.01 -5.86 -14.52
N ASN A 184 -12.89 -6.58 -14.51
CA ASN A 184 -12.81 -8.04 -14.33
C ASN A 184 -12.28 -8.44 -12.94
N LYS A 185 -12.36 -7.54 -11.95
CA LYS A 185 -11.78 -7.73 -10.61
C LYS A 185 -12.19 -9.04 -9.92
N ILE A 186 -13.44 -9.47 -10.06
CA ILE A 186 -13.93 -10.72 -9.41
C ILE A 186 -13.28 -11.94 -10.04
N GLU A 187 -13.30 -12.02 -11.38
CA GLU A 187 -12.61 -13.09 -12.12
C GLU A 187 -11.12 -13.11 -11.80
N HIS A 188 -10.54 -11.95 -11.53
CA HIS A 188 -9.14 -11.84 -11.15
C HIS A 188 -8.79 -12.49 -9.82
N LEU A 189 -9.76 -12.57 -8.91
CA LEU A 189 -9.60 -13.09 -7.55
C LEU A 189 -10.05 -14.55 -7.40
N THR A 190 -10.47 -15.22 -8.46
CA THR A 190 -11.00 -16.60 -8.41
C THR A 190 -10.02 -17.62 -7.83
N SER A 191 -8.71 -17.43 -8.03
CA SER A 191 -7.67 -18.28 -7.42
C SER A 191 -7.58 -18.14 -5.89
N LEU A 192 -8.20 -17.11 -5.33
CA LEU A 192 -8.28 -16.87 -3.89
C LEU A 192 -9.65 -17.26 -3.31
N ASN A 193 -10.57 -17.81 -4.11
CA ASN A 193 -11.94 -18.07 -3.67
C ASN A 193 -11.97 -18.85 -2.34
N GLU A 194 -12.95 -18.54 -1.51
CA GLU A 194 -13.14 -19.12 -0.16
C GLU A 194 -12.03 -18.81 0.86
N THR A 195 -11.05 -17.96 0.53
CA THR A 195 -10.05 -17.50 1.51
C THR A 195 -10.48 -16.22 2.24
N LYS A 196 -9.91 -15.99 3.43
CA LYS A 196 -10.11 -14.73 4.18
C LYS A 196 -9.72 -13.50 3.37
N LEU A 197 -8.61 -13.61 2.63
CA LEU A 197 -8.11 -12.55 1.76
C LEU A 197 -9.10 -12.21 0.64
N TYR A 198 -9.71 -13.21 0.01
CA TYR A 198 -10.72 -12.99 -1.03
C TYR A 198 -11.89 -12.16 -0.53
N TYR A 199 -12.49 -12.54 0.59
CA TYR A 199 -13.58 -11.78 1.19
C TYR A 199 -13.13 -10.40 1.68
N GLY A 200 -11.90 -10.27 2.19
CA GLY A 200 -11.30 -8.99 2.55
C GLY A 200 -11.17 -8.04 1.36
N LEU A 201 -10.65 -8.54 0.23
CA LEU A 201 -10.49 -7.78 -1.01
C LEU A 201 -11.84 -7.40 -1.62
N LEU A 202 -12.81 -8.32 -1.66
CA LEU A 202 -14.15 -8.04 -2.20
C LEU A 202 -14.81 -6.85 -1.49
N ARG A 203 -14.79 -6.82 -0.15
CA ARG A 203 -15.35 -5.70 0.63
C ARG A 203 -14.66 -4.38 0.33
N CYS A 204 -13.34 -4.40 0.17
CA CYS A 204 -12.58 -3.19 -0.13
C CYS A 204 -12.81 -2.69 -1.56
N LEU A 205 -13.14 -3.60 -2.49
CA LEU A 205 -13.40 -3.36 -3.91
C LEU A 205 -14.87 -3.10 -4.25
N GLU A 206 -15.73 -2.96 -3.25
CA GLU A 206 -17.14 -2.63 -3.44
C GLU A 206 -17.30 -1.34 -4.27
N GLU A 207 -18.26 -1.29 -5.18
CA GLU A 207 -18.42 -0.11 -6.06
C GLU A 207 -18.90 1.09 -5.25
N ASP A 208 -19.83 0.87 -4.31
CA ASP A 208 -20.33 1.91 -3.43
C ASP A 208 -19.34 2.19 -2.28
N PRO A 209 -18.75 3.41 -2.17
CA PRO A 209 -17.83 3.75 -1.09
C PRO A 209 -18.43 3.66 0.31
N TYR A 210 -19.75 3.70 0.48
CA TYR A 210 -20.41 3.57 1.79
C TYR A 210 -20.41 2.13 2.32
N ASN A 211 -20.33 1.15 1.42
CA ASN A 211 -20.31 -0.26 1.75
C ASN A 211 -18.88 -0.84 1.87
N ARG A 212 -17.86 -0.02 1.59
CA ARG A 212 -16.45 -0.40 1.70
C ARG A 212 -15.96 -0.33 3.14
N TYR A 213 -15.32 -1.39 3.61
CA TYR A 213 -14.63 -1.41 4.89
C TYR A 213 -13.47 -2.39 4.88
N TYR A 214 -12.40 -2.04 5.61
CA TYR A 214 -11.23 -2.90 5.77
C TYR A 214 -11.46 -3.83 6.97
N LEU A 215 -11.52 -5.14 6.69
CA LEU A 215 -11.72 -6.16 7.72
C LEU A 215 -11.02 -7.46 7.33
N TRP A 216 -10.26 -8.00 8.29
CA TRP A 216 -9.64 -9.31 8.21
C TRP A 216 -10.27 -10.23 9.26
N ILE A 217 -11.19 -11.10 8.83
CA ILE A 217 -11.88 -12.08 9.67
C ILE A 217 -11.81 -13.47 9.05
#